data_AF-A0A835XGU8-F1
#
_entry.id   AF-A0A835XGU8-F1
#
_cell.length_a   1.000
_cell.length_b   1.000
_cell.length_c   1.000
_cell.angle_alpha   90.00
_cell.angle_beta   90.00
_cell.angle_gamma   90.00
#
_symmetry.space_group_name_H-M   'P 1'
#
loop_
_entity.id
_entity.type
_entity.pdbx_description
1 polymer ?
#
loop_
_entity_poly.entity_id
_entity_poly.type
_entity_poly.pdbx_seq_one_letter_code
_entity_poly.pdbx_strand_id
1 'polypeptide(L)'
;MPSRIGTTGVAIACSGIEPIKDMRAQNDLEGNPLKVTFQAVADTVASIANQQMGEGSESKPFAIVKNSGAKLTNRKITENEMTVSHDICVYVRGLKNNE
;
A
#
# COMPACT_ATOMS: atom_id res chain seq x y z
N MET A 1 -5.01 -11.47 2.30
CA MET A 1 -4.46 -10.78 3.50
C MET A 1 -4.44 -11.77 4.66
N PRO A 2 -3.41 -11.77 5.53
CA PRO A 2 -3.36 -12.68 6.68
C PRO A 2 -4.63 -12.63 7.52
N SER A 3 -5.15 -13.79 7.91
CA SER A 3 -6.38 -13.96 8.71
C SER A 3 -7.68 -13.43 8.08
N ARG A 4 -7.74 -13.20 6.76
CA ARG A 4 -8.94 -12.72 6.05
C ARG A 4 -9.25 -13.58 4.83
N ILE A 5 -10.52 -13.94 4.65
CA ILE A 5 -11.03 -14.58 3.44
C ILE A 5 -11.17 -13.51 2.34
N GLY A 6 -10.70 -13.83 1.13
CA GLY A 6 -10.83 -12.99 -0.06
C GLY A 6 -9.51 -12.38 -0.57
N THR A 7 -9.56 -11.84 -1.80
CA THR A 7 -8.47 -11.15 -2.50
C THR A 7 -8.67 -9.64 -2.45
N THR A 8 -7.58 -8.88 -2.64
CA THR A 8 -7.62 -7.42 -2.77
C THR A 8 -6.46 -6.97 -3.66
N GLY A 9 -6.64 -5.83 -4.33
CA GLY A 9 -5.60 -5.23 -5.15
C GLY A 9 -4.46 -4.65 -4.31
N VAL A 10 -3.23 -4.97 -4.67
CA VAL A 10 -1.99 -4.48 -4.04
C VAL A 10 -1.13 -3.87 -5.14
N ALA A 11 -0.49 -2.73 -4.86
CA ALA A 11 0.40 -2.09 -5.82
C ALA A 11 1.74 -2.84 -5.87
N ILE A 12 2.11 -3.31 -7.06
CA ILE A 12 3.43 -3.93 -7.30
C ILE A 12 4.46 -2.86 -7.66
N ALA A 13 4.02 -1.76 -8.28
CA ALA A 13 4.84 -0.62 -8.65
C ALA A 13 3.99 0.66 -8.65
N CYS A 14 4.64 1.81 -8.51
CA CYS A 14 4.01 3.10 -8.71
C CYS A 14 5.00 4.11 -9.30
N SER A 15 4.46 5.16 -9.92
CA SER A 15 5.21 6.28 -10.46
C SER A 15 4.34 7.53 -10.40
N GLY A 16 4.97 8.70 -10.25
CA GLY A 16 4.27 9.99 -10.26
C GLY A 16 3.51 10.33 -8.98
N ILE A 17 3.41 9.42 -8.00
CA ILE A 17 2.73 9.63 -6.72
C ILE A 17 3.61 9.20 -5.54
N GLU A 18 3.48 9.87 -4.40
CA GLU A 18 4.09 9.39 -3.16
C GLU A 18 3.38 8.10 -2.71
N PRO A 19 4.09 6.95 -2.65
CA PRO A 19 3.46 5.67 -2.37
C PRO A 19 3.01 5.52 -0.92
N ILE A 20 3.79 6.11 -0.01
CA ILE A 20 3.58 6.08 1.42
C ILE A 20 3.44 7.52 1.92
N LYS A 21 2.42 7.77 2.72
CA LYS A 21 2.31 9.00 3.50
C LYS A 21 2.74 8.69 4.93
N ASP A 22 3.90 9.24 5.32
CA ASP A 22 4.36 9.20 6.70
C ASP A 22 3.47 10.11 7.55
N MET A 23 2.74 9.50 8.48
CA MET A 23 1.84 10.21 9.38
C MET A 23 2.42 10.33 10.79
N ARG A 24 3.65 9.85 11.03
CA ARG A 24 4.29 9.98 12.34
C ARG A 24 4.46 11.44 12.72
N ALA A 25 4.38 11.72 14.01
CA ALA A 25 4.38 13.06 14.60
C ALA A 25 3.23 13.99 14.17
N GLN A 26 2.31 13.56 13.29
CA GLN A 26 1.06 14.27 13.10
C GLN A 26 0.17 14.07 14.33
N ASN A 27 -0.53 15.12 14.74
CA ASN A 27 -1.45 15.06 15.87
C ASN A 27 -2.76 14.40 15.45
N ASP A 28 -3.29 13.53 16.30
CA ASP A 28 -4.65 13.05 16.21
C ASP A 28 -5.65 14.12 16.69
N LEU A 29 -6.94 13.75 16.75
CA LEU A 29 -8.02 14.65 17.15
C LEU A 29 -7.89 15.14 18.62
N GLU A 30 -7.16 14.42 19.46
CA GLU A 30 -6.91 14.76 20.86
C GLU A 30 -5.56 15.43 21.07
N GLY A 31 -4.82 15.73 19.99
CA GLY A 31 -3.52 16.37 20.04
C GLY A 31 -2.35 15.41 20.32
N ASN A 32 -2.56 14.10 20.34
CA ASN A 32 -1.48 13.14 20.56
C ASN A 32 -0.72 12.85 19.25
N PRO A 33 0.62 12.78 19.27
CA PRO A 33 1.40 12.46 18.08
C PRO A 33 1.27 10.98 17.70
N LEU A 34 0.96 10.72 16.42
CA LEU A 34 1.00 9.38 15.83
C LEU A 34 2.44 8.83 15.86
N LYS A 35 2.60 7.58 16.31
CA LYS A 35 3.94 6.99 16.56
C LYS A 35 4.49 6.14 15.42
N VAL A 36 3.64 5.34 14.77
CA VAL A 36 4.06 4.27 13.84
C VAL A 36 3.33 4.31 12.50
N THR A 37 2.49 5.31 12.28
CA THR A 37 1.50 5.30 11.20
C THR A 37 2.12 5.67 9.86
N PHE A 38 2.13 4.70 8.95
CA PHE A 38 2.40 4.89 7.52
C PHE A 38 1.13 4.53 6.75
N GLN A 39 0.62 5.47 5.96
CA GLN A 39 -0.52 5.21 5.10
C GLN A 39 -0.02 4.74 3.73
N ALA A 40 -0.41 3.53 3.32
CA ALA A 40 -0.09 2.94 2.01
C ALA A 40 -1.00 3.51 0.91
N VAL A 41 -0.66 4.71 0.41
CA VAL A 41 -1.43 5.45 -0.59
C VAL A 41 -1.54 4.65 -1.90
N ALA A 42 -0.42 4.09 -2.38
CA ALA A 42 -0.39 3.31 -3.62
C ALA A 42 -1.31 2.07 -3.54
N ASP A 43 -1.21 1.29 -2.47
CA ASP A 43 -2.05 0.11 -2.26
C ASP A 43 -3.53 0.47 -2.14
N THR A 44 -3.85 1.56 -1.45
CA THR A 44 -5.25 2.03 -1.32
C THR A 44 -5.85 2.34 -2.69
N VAL A 45 -5.09 3.02 -3.56
CA VAL A 45 -5.51 3.30 -4.94
C VAL A 45 -5.66 2.00 -5.74
N ALA A 46 -4.71 1.06 -5.60
CA ALA A 46 -4.76 -0.24 -6.27
C ALA A 46 -5.98 -1.08 -5.82
N SER A 47 -6.31 -1.09 -4.53
CA SER A 47 -7.45 -1.80 -3.99
C SER A 47 -8.78 -1.28 -4.55
N ILE A 48 -8.94 0.05 -4.64
CA ILE A 48 -10.14 0.68 -5.22
C ILE A 48 -10.24 0.41 -6.72
N ALA A 49 -9.11 0.50 -7.44
CA ALA A 49 -9.05 0.16 -8.86
C ALA A 49 -9.47 -1.29 -9.10
N ASN A 50 -8.92 -2.24 -8.33
CA ASN A 50 -9.22 -3.66 -8.41
C ASN A 50 -10.71 -3.96 -8.20
N GLN A 51 -11.35 -3.30 -7.22
CA GLN A 51 -12.78 -3.42 -6.97
C GLN A 51 -13.64 -3.02 -8.18
N GLN A 52 -13.20 -2.01 -8.96
CA GLN A 52 -13.91 -1.54 -10.15
C GLN A 52 -13.59 -2.38 -11.40
N MET A 53 -12.36 -2.89 -11.49
CA MET A 53 -11.88 -3.74 -12.58
C MET A 53 -12.57 -5.12 -12.56
N GLY A 54 -12.85 -5.65 -11.38
CA GLY A 54 -13.35 -7.02 -11.22
C GLY A 54 -12.21 -8.04 -11.28
N GLU A 55 -12.55 -9.30 -10.99
CA GLU A 55 -11.58 -10.40 -10.78
C GLU A 55 -11.85 -11.60 -11.71
N GLY A 56 -12.78 -11.46 -12.66
CA GLY A 56 -13.25 -12.52 -13.55
C GLY A 56 -13.22 -12.11 -15.01
N SER A 57 -14.34 -12.31 -15.70
CA SER A 57 -14.47 -12.09 -17.15
C SER A 57 -14.83 -10.65 -17.55
N GLU A 58 -14.80 -9.69 -16.62
CA GLU A 58 -15.21 -8.30 -16.84
C GLU A 58 -14.39 -7.60 -17.92
N SER A 59 -13.17 -8.07 -18.19
CA SER A 59 -12.28 -7.55 -19.24
C SER A 59 -12.01 -6.04 -19.08
N LYS A 60 -11.86 -5.57 -17.83
CA LYS A 60 -11.51 -4.18 -17.49
C LYS A 60 -10.11 -4.13 -16.87
N PRO A 61 -9.03 -4.08 -17.67
CA PRO A 61 -7.65 -4.16 -17.16
C PRO A 61 -7.09 -2.83 -16.63
N PHE A 62 -7.85 -1.74 -16.70
CA PHE A 62 -7.43 -0.42 -16.22
C PHE A 62 -8.59 0.34 -15.56
N ALA A 63 -8.25 1.18 -14.60
CA ALA A 63 -9.17 2.11 -13.96
C ALA A 63 -8.54 3.49 -13.84
N ILE A 64 -9.36 4.54 -13.90
CA ILE A 64 -8.94 5.93 -13.70
C ILE A 64 -9.49 6.39 -12.35
N VAL A 65 -8.60 6.63 -11.40
CA VAL A 65 -8.96 7.23 -10.11
C VAL A 65 -8.78 8.75 -10.21
N LYS A 66 -9.87 9.49 -10.01
CA LYS A 66 -9.86 10.96 -9.98
C LYS A 66 -9.99 11.46 -8.56
N ASN A 67 -9.43 12.63 -8.27
CA ASN A 67 -9.53 13.29 -6.96
C ASN A 67 -9.09 12.41 -5.79
N SER A 68 -8.03 11.60 -5.98
CA SER A 68 -7.52 10.68 -4.94
C SER A 68 -6.89 11.40 -3.74
N GLY A 69 -6.50 12.66 -3.90
CA GLY A 69 -5.71 13.38 -2.89
C GLY A 69 -4.27 12.87 -2.75
N ALA A 70 -3.84 11.94 -3.61
CA ALA A 70 -2.46 11.45 -3.62
C ALA A 70 -1.49 12.59 -4.00
N LYS A 71 -0.42 12.74 -3.22
CA LYS A 71 0.60 13.75 -3.49
C LYS A 71 1.41 13.33 -4.72
N LEU A 72 1.47 14.19 -5.72
CA LEU A 72 2.29 13.97 -6.91
C LEU A 72 3.78 14.15 -6.59
N THR A 73 4.63 13.37 -7.25
CA THR A 73 6.08 13.44 -7.08
C THR A 73 6.82 13.06 -8.35
N ASN A 74 7.95 13.71 -8.60
CA ASN A 74 8.85 13.40 -9.71
C ASN A 74 10.11 12.65 -9.23
N ARG A 75 10.20 12.35 -7.94
CA ARG A 75 11.36 11.63 -7.40
C ARG A 75 11.35 10.19 -7.88
N LYS A 76 12.53 9.59 -7.96
CA LYS A 76 12.65 8.15 -8.15
C LYS A 76 12.11 7.44 -6.91
N ILE A 77 11.14 6.56 -7.13
CA ILE A 77 10.57 5.70 -6.10
C ILE A 77 11.29 4.36 -6.18
N THR A 78 11.71 3.84 -5.04
CA THR A 78 12.40 2.55 -4.92
C THR A 78 11.48 1.49 -4.32
N GLU A 79 11.67 0.22 -4.67
CA GLU A 79 10.83 -0.89 -4.21
C GLU A 79 10.85 -1.06 -2.68
N ASN A 80 11.95 -0.70 -2.04
CA ASN A 80 12.14 -0.82 -0.59
C ASN A 80 11.26 0.14 0.21
N GLU A 81 10.66 1.15 -0.43
CA GLU A 81 9.76 2.11 0.23
C GLU A 81 8.34 1.57 0.43
N MET A 82 7.94 0.56 -0.35
CA MET A 82 6.61 -0.04 -0.32
C MET A 82 6.62 -1.45 0.26
N THR A 83 7.79 -1.96 0.64
CA THR A 83 7.97 -3.34 1.08
C THR A 83 8.62 -3.38 2.46
N VAL A 84 8.38 -4.49 3.17
CA VAL A 84 9.06 -4.79 4.43
C VAL A 84 10.11 -5.84 4.16
N SER A 85 11.34 -5.61 4.61
CA SER A 85 12.42 -6.57 4.42
C SER A 85 12.12 -7.91 5.09
N HIS A 86 12.63 -8.99 4.50
CA HIS A 86 12.32 -10.37 4.89
C HIS A 86 12.79 -10.72 6.32
N ASP A 87 13.85 -10.07 6.81
CA ASP A 87 14.42 -10.26 8.15
C ASP A 87 13.55 -9.65 9.25
N ILE A 88 12.78 -8.60 8.96
CA ILE A 88 11.88 -7.94 9.90
C ILE A 88 10.39 -8.26 9.66
N CYS A 89 10.05 -8.82 8.50
CA CYS A 89 8.68 -9.23 8.19
C CYS A 89 8.25 -10.40 9.09
N VAL A 90 7.30 -10.17 9.99
CA VAL A 90 6.80 -11.18 10.95
C VAL A 90 6.30 -12.44 10.24
N TYR A 91 5.64 -12.28 9.08
CA TYR A 91 5.11 -13.42 8.32
C TYR A 91 6.22 -14.24 7.66
N VAL A 92 7.15 -13.57 6.98
CA VAL A 92 8.18 -14.27 6.18
C VAL A 92 9.31 -14.79 7.05
N ARG A 93 9.66 -14.07 8.13
CA ARG A 93 10.65 -14.53 9.10
C ARG A 93 10.26 -15.86 9.73
N GLY A 94 8.96 -16.07 10.03
CA GLY A 94 8.45 -17.34 10.56
C GLY A 94 8.45 -18.49 9.55
N LEU A 95 8.59 -18.19 8.25
CA LEU A 95 8.70 -19.18 7.18
C LEU A 95 10.16 -19.55 6.85
N LYS A 96 11.15 -18.89 7.47
CA LYS A 96 12.55 -19.31 7.34
C LYS A 96 12.73 -20.64 8.05
N ASN A 97 12.97 -21.70 7.29
CA ASN A 97 13.38 -22.99 7.83
C ASN A 97 14.73 -22.81 8.54
N ASN A 98 14.84 -23.32 9.76
CA ASN A 98 16.13 -23.52 10.42
C ASN A 98 16.78 -24.76 9.77
N GLU A 99 17.57 -24.55 8.73
CA GLU A 99 18.68 -25.47 8.39
C GLU A 99 19.95 -24.99 9.09
#